data_AF-A0A933NRK1-F1
#
_entry.id   AF-A0A933NRK1-F1
#
_cell.length_a   1.000
_cell.length_b   1.000
_cell.length_c   1.000
_cell.angle_alpha   90.00
_cell.angle_beta   90.00
_cell.angle_gamma   90.00
#
_symmetry.space_group_name_H-M   'P 1'
#
loop_
_entity.id
_entity.type
_entity.pdbx_description
1 polymer ?
#
loop_
_entity_poly.entity_id
_entity_poly.type
_entity_poly.pdbx_seq_one_letter_code
_entity_poly.pdbx_strand_id
1 'polypeptide(L)'
;AVAVDVQSGTRFADALAALPLHLGAAAAPLADSLIAADRYGLPLAPVLDRLAAEARQHRRRQADARARQLPVRLSLPLVLCTLPSFILLAVAPLLLAALSSLNT
;
A
#
# COMPACT_ATOMS: atom_id res chain seq x y z
N ALA A 1 12.08 -21.16 -22.48
CA ALA A 1 13.39 -20.64 -22.02
C ALA A 1 13.80 -21.29 -20.70
N VAL A 2 13.05 -21.11 -19.59
CA VAL A 2 13.43 -21.65 -18.27
C VAL A 2 13.44 -23.19 -18.19
N ALA A 3 12.54 -23.89 -18.89
CA ALA A 3 12.48 -25.35 -18.87
C ALA A 3 13.62 -26.06 -19.63
N VAL A 4 14.36 -25.36 -20.49
CA VAL A 4 15.45 -25.94 -21.31
C VAL A 4 16.80 -25.81 -20.61
N ASP A 5 16.93 -24.88 -19.65
CA ASP A 5 18.21 -24.57 -19.00
C ASP A 5 18.52 -25.41 -17.75
N VAL A 6 17.53 -26.16 -17.26
CA VAL A 6 17.67 -27.04 -16.08
C VAL A 6 18.56 -28.26 -16.36
N GLN A 7 18.89 -28.55 -17.62
CA GLN A 7 19.75 -29.66 -18.01
C GLN A 7 21.22 -29.28 -18.28
N SER A 8 21.59 -28.00 -18.21
CA SER A 8 22.87 -27.49 -18.72
C SER A 8 23.69 -26.74 -17.66
N GLY A 9 24.23 -27.48 -16.68
CA GLY A 9 25.50 -27.15 -16.02
C GLY A 9 25.64 -25.86 -15.19
N THR A 10 24.65 -24.98 -15.18
CA THR A 10 24.53 -23.90 -14.19
C THR A 10 23.74 -24.44 -13.00
N ARG A 11 24.15 -24.12 -11.77
CA ARG A 11 23.44 -24.66 -10.61
C ARG A 11 22.03 -24.07 -10.65
N PHE A 12 20.99 -24.88 -10.62
CA PHE A 12 19.58 -24.45 -10.58
C PHE A 12 19.35 -23.33 -9.54
N ALA A 13 20.12 -23.36 -8.45
CA ALA A 13 20.18 -22.31 -7.45
C ALA A 13 20.64 -20.93 -7.98
N ASP A 14 21.60 -20.87 -8.89
CA ASP A 14 22.08 -19.62 -9.51
C ASP A 14 21.01 -18.99 -10.41
N ALA A 15 20.26 -19.82 -11.14
CA ALA A 15 19.12 -19.37 -11.95
C ALA A 15 17.98 -18.81 -11.07
N LEU A 16 17.72 -19.45 -9.93
CA LEU A 16 16.75 -18.96 -8.95
C LEU A 16 17.23 -17.68 -8.24
N ALA A 17 18.51 -17.56 -7.93
CA ALA A 17 19.09 -16.37 -7.31
C ALA A 17 18.97 -15.11 -8.20
N ALA A 18 18.82 -15.28 -9.52
CA ALA A 18 18.58 -14.19 -10.46
C ALA A 18 17.10 -13.75 -10.59
N LEU A 19 16.13 -14.50 -10.01
CA LEU A 19 14.71 -14.15 -10.05
C LEU A 19 14.37 -12.77 -9.44
N PRO A 20 14.94 -12.36 -8.29
CA PRO A 20 14.61 -11.08 -7.67
C PRO A 20 15.03 -9.87 -8.51
N LEU A 21 16.04 -10.04 -9.37
CA LEU A 21 16.48 -9.02 -10.32
C LEU A 21 15.44 -8.73 -11.41
N HIS A 22 14.64 -9.73 -11.79
CA HIS A 22 13.67 -9.62 -12.88
C HIS A 22 12.24 -9.35 -12.38
N LEU A 23 11.88 -9.89 -11.21
CA LEU A 23 10.53 -9.81 -10.63
C LEU A 23 10.43 -8.83 -9.44
N GLY A 24 11.57 -8.28 -9.02
CA GLY A 24 11.69 -7.37 -7.88
C GLY A 24 11.89 -8.09 -6.54
N ALA A 25 12.14 -7.31 -5.49
CA ALA A 25 12.48 -7.80 -4.16
C ALA A 25 11.43 -8.74 -3.53
N ALA A 26 10.18 -8.68 -3.98
CA ALA A 26 9.11 -9.57 -3.54
C ALA A 26 9.31 -11.04 -3.97
N ALA A 27 10.16 -11.30 -4.98
CA ALA A 27 10.47 -12.65 -5.45
C ALA A 27 11.64 -13.31 -4.70
N ALA A 28 12.39 -12.57 -3.86
CA ALA A 28 13.50 -13.11 -3.08
C ALA A 28 13.11 -14.27 -2.15
N PRO A 29 12.02 -14.18 -1.35
CA PRO A 29 11.61 -15.28 -0.47
C PRO A 29 11.24 -16.55 -1.26
N LEU A 30 10.73 -16.38 -2.47
CA LEU A 30 10.33 -17.47 -3.34
C LEU A 30 11.54 -18.18 -3.95
N ALA A 31 12.54 -17.41 -4.40
CA ALA A 31 13.82 -17.94 -4.85
C ALA A 31 14.52 -18.73 -3.73
N ASP A 32 14.61 -18.18 -2.52
CA ASP A 32 15.26 -18.83 -1.38
C ASP A 32 14.56 -20.15 -1.00
N SER A 33 13.22 -20.16 -1.03
CA SER A 33 12.42 -21.36 -0.74
C SER A 33 12.67 -22.47 -1.76
N LEU A 34 12.75 -22.12 -3.04
CA LEU A 34 13.03 -23.06 -4.13
C LEU A 34 14.45 -23.61 -4.05
N ILE A 35 15.44 -22.78 -3.73
CA ILE A 35 16.84 -23.19 -3.50
C ILE A 35 16.91 -24.16 -2.31
N ALA A 36 16.20 -23.88 -1.22
CA ALA A 36 16.16 -24.74 -0.05
C ALA A 36 15.50 -26.10 -0.35
N ALA A 37 14.41 -26.13 -1.12
CA ALA A 37 13.78 -27.39 -1.47
C ALA A 37 14.60 -28.23 -2.46
N ASP A 38 15.31 -27.60 -3.41
CA ASP A 38 16.25 -28.28 -4.29
C ASP A 38 17.38 -28.94 -3.50
N ARG A 39 17.90 -28.23 -2.48
CA ARG A 39 19.03 -28.69 -1.67
C ARG A 39 18.67 -29.70 -0.58
N TYR A 40 17.45 -29.62 -0.03
CA TYR A 40 17.02 -30.40 1.15
C TYR A 40 15.78 -31.27 0.92
N GLY A 41 15.17 -31.25 -0.27
CA GLY A 41 13.98 -32.06 -0.59
C GLY A 41 12.72 -31.70 0.22
N LEU A 42 12.69 -30.50 0.81
CA LEU A 42 11.62 -30.07 1.71
C LEU A 42 10.29 -29.85 0.95
N PRO A 43 9.13 -30.11 1.60
CA PRO A 43 7.83 -29.92 0.98
C PRO A 43 7.60 -28.44 0.66
N LEU A 44 7.65 -28.11 -0.62
CA LEU A 44 7.57 -26.74 -1.13
C LEU A 44 6.13 -26.20 -1.22
N ALA A 45 5.14 -27.09 -1.39
CA ALA A 45 3.73 -26.72 -1.51
C ALA A 45 3.21 -25.80 -0.37
N PRO A 46 3.37 -26.14 0.93
CA PRO A 46 2.89 -25.29 2.00
C PRO A 46 3.63 -23.95 2.09
N VAL A 47 4.90 -23.91 1.68
CA VAL A 47 5.72 -22.68 1.68
C VAL A 47 5.25 -21.74 0.57
N LEU A 48 5.05 -22.27 -0.65
CA LEU A 48 4.51 -21.48 -1.77
C LEU A 48 3.11 -20.97 -1.50
N ASP A 49 2.23 -21.79 -0.91
CA ASP A 49 0.86 -21.36 -0.57
C ASP A 49 0.88 -20.18 0.42
N ARG A 50 1.77 -20.24 1.42
CA ARG A 50 1.97 -19.16 2.38
C ARG A 50 2.52 -17.90 1.69
N LEU A 51 3.54 -18.03 0.85
CA LEU A 51 4.10 -16.89 0.10
C LEU A 51 3.07 -16.26 -0.84
N ALA A 52 2.24 -17.07 -1.51
CA ALA A 52 1.15 -16.58 -2.36
C ALA A 52 0.04 -15.87 -1.56
N ALA A 53 -0.28 -16.37 -0.37
CA ALA A 53 -1.20 -15.70 0.55
C ALA A 53 -0.64 -14.35 1.03
N GLU A 54 0.64 -14.31 1.42
CA GLU A 54 1.32 -13.09 1.84
C GLU A 54 1.40 -12.05 0.71
N ALA A 55 1.73 -12.46 -0.52
CA ALA A 55 1.75 -11.57 -1.68
C ALA A 55 0.37 -10.96 -1.96
N ARG A 56 -0.70 -11.77 -1.92
CA ARG A 56 -2.09 -11.28 -2.06
C ARG A 56 -2.47 -10.30 -0.96
N GLN A 57 -2.07 -10.59 0.28
CA GLN A 57 -2.33 -9.71 1.43
C GLN A 57 -1.53 -8.40 1.33
N HIS A 58 -0.29 -8.46 0.87
CA HIS A 58 0.56 -7.29 0.67
C HIS A 58 -0.05 -6.34 -0.38
N ARG A 59 -0.57 -6.89 -1.50
CA ARG A 59 -1.29 -6.11 -2.51
C ARG A 59 -2.54 -5.43 -1.95
N ARG A 60 -3.31 -6.13 -1.09
CA ARG A 60 -4.48 -5.54 -0.41
C ARG A 60 -4.09 -4.41 0.54
N ARG A 61 -3.06 -4.62 1.37
CA ARG A 61 -2.54 -3.62 2.31
C ARG A 61 -2.07 -2.34 1.62
N GLN A 62 -1.45 -2.45 0.45
CA GLN A 62 -1.04 -1.28 -0.33
C GLN A 62 -2.26 -0.47 -0.84
N ALA A 63 -3.36 -1.14 -1.20
CA ALA A 63 -4.60 -0.48 -1.55
C ALA A 63 -5.24 0.21 -0.33
N ASP A 64 -5.28 -0.47 0.81
CA ASP A 64 -5.82 0.06 2.07
C ASP A 64 -5.00 1.26 2.58
N ALA A 65 -3.68 1.24 2.41
CA ALA A 65 -2.80 2.35 2.78
C ALA A 65 -3.13 3.63 1.99
N ARG A 66 -3.49 3.51 0.70
CA ARG A 66 -3.96 4.64 -0.11
C ARG A 66 -5.34 5.11 0.32
N ALA A 67 -6.23 4.18 0.69
CA ALA A 67 -7.57 4.50 1.14
C ALA A 67 -7.58 5.27 2.47
N ARG A 68 -6.67 4.95 3.41
CA ARG A 68 -6.56 5.64 4.71
C ARG A 68 -6.12 7.10 4.62
N GLN A 69 -5.55 7.53 3.49
CA GLN A 69 -5.17 8.93 3.28
C GLN A 69 -6.31 9.81 2.74
N LEU A 70 -7.40 9.21 2.24
CA LEU A 70 -8.58 9.92 1.74
C LEU A 70 -9.31 10.73 2.83
N PRO A 71 -9.64 10.18 4.01
CA PRO A 71 -10.42 10.92 5.00
C PRO A 71 -9.69 12.16 5.53
N VAL A 72 -8.37 12.12 5.66
CA VAL A 72 -7.58 13.28 6.13
C VAL A 72 -7.52 14.39 5.08
N ARG A 73 -7.43 14.02 3.78
CA ARG A 73 -7.47 15.00 2.68
C ARG A 73 -8.84 15.61 2.45
N LEU A 74 -9.92 14.94 2.86
CA LEU A 74 -11.30 15.42 2.73
C LEU A 74 -11.78 16.19 3.97
N SER A 75 -11.29 15.83 5.17
CA SER A 75 -11.63 16.56 6.40
C SER A 75 -10.98 17.95 6.45
N LEU A 76 -9.76 18.08 5.93
CA LEU A 76 -9.04 19.36 5.89
C LEU A 76 -9.79 20.47 5.10
N PRO A 77 -10.29 20.27 3.87
CA PRO A 77 -11.08 21.27 3.15
C PRO A 77 -12.46 21.50 3.79
N LEU A 78 -13.08 20.47 4.39
CA LEU A 78 -14.35 20.64 5.12
C LEU A 78 -14.19 21.56 6.34
N VAL A 79 -13.12 21.40 7.12
CA VAL A 79 -12.82 22.27 8.26
C VAL A 79 -12.52 23.70 7.79
N LEU A 80 -11.75 23.85 6.71
CA LEU A 80 -11.42 25.15 6.12
C LEU A 80 -12.67 25.89 5.59
N CYS A 81 -13.71 25.18 5.15
CA CYS A 81 -14.96 25.78 4.66
C CYS A 81 -15.96 26.05 5.80
N THR A 82 -15.94 25.22 6.85
CA THR A 82 -16.80 25.41 8.03
C THR A 82 -16.40 26.64 8.83
N LEU A 83 -15.10 26.90 9.00
CA LEU A 83 -14.59 28.03 9.78
C LEU A 83 -15.08 29.42 9.28
N PRO A 84 -14.98 29.78 7.98
CA PRO A 84 -15.49 31.06 7.49
C PRO A 84 -17.02 31.13 7.57
N SER A 85 -17.73 30.04 7.32
CA SER A 85 -19.19 29.99 7.43
C SER A 85 -19.65 30.21 8.88
N PHE A 86 -18.95 29.61 9.84
CA PHE A 86 -19.24 29.78 11.26
C PHE A 86 -19.01 31.22 11.73
N ILE A 87 -17.92 31.86 11.30
CA ILE A 87 -17.66 33.28 11.57
C ILE A 87 -18.78 34.13 10.98
N LEU A 88 -19.19 33.86 9.75
CA LEU A 88 -20.29 34.60 9.10
C LEU A 88 -21.58 34.47 9.89
N LEU A 89 -21.96 33.25 10.29
CA LEU A 89 -23.18 32.99 11.05
C LEU A 89 -23.15 33.60 12.47
N ALA A 90 -21.99 33.61 13.13
CA ALA A 90 -21.86 34.14 14.49
C ALA A 90 -21.74 35.68 14.52
N VAL A 91 -20.96 36.26 13.59
CA VAL A 91 -20.62 37.70 13.59
C VAL A 91 -21.64 38.54 12.81
N ALA A 92 -22.26 38.01 11.75
CA ALA A 92 -23.24 38.76 10.96
C ALA A 92 -24.40 39.37 11.78
N PRO A 93 -25.09 38.64 12.67
CA PRO A 93 -26.19 39.23 13.45
C PRO A 93 -25.69 40.28 14.45
N LEU A 94 -24.48 40.10 14.99
CA LEU A 94 -23.88 41.06 15.92
C LEU A 94 -23.55 42.38 15.23
N LEU A 95 -23.01 42.30 14.00
CA LEU A 95 -22.76 43.48 13.16
C LEU A 95 -24.05 44.16 12.72
N LEU A 96 -25.06 43.40 12.29
CA LEU A 96 -26.38 43.91 11.93
C LEU A 96 -27.02 44.65 13.12
N ALA A 97 -26.96 44.07 14.32
CA ALA A 97 -27.45 44.68 15.54
C ALA A 97 -26.69 45.98 15.88
N ALA A 98 -25.36 45.94 15.87
CA ALA A 98 -24.52 47.11 16.17
C ALA A 98 -24.79 48.27 15.20
N LEU A 99 -24.87 47.99 13.90
CA LEU A 99 -25.19 49.00 12.87
C LEU A 99 -26.60 49.55 13.03
N SER A 100 -27.59 48.70 13.33
CA SER A 100 -28.97 49.16 13.56
C SER A 100 -29.10 50.08 14.78
N SER A 101 -28.32 49.82 15.83
CA SER A 101 -28.30 50.65 17.04
C SER A 101 -27.67 52.02 16.86
N LEU A 102 -26.78 52.18 15.87
CA LEU A 102 -26.17 53.47 15.53
C LEU A 102 -27.05 54.33 14.61
N ASN A 103 -28.01 53.71 13.94
CA ASN A 103 -28.94 54.37 13.02
C ASN A 103 -30.29 54.75 13.69
N THR A 104 -30.35 54.70 15.03
CA THR A 104 -31.47 55.19 15.85
C THR A 104 -30.96 56.31 16.75
#